data_AF-W8EYU0-F1
#
_entry.id   AF-W8EYU0-F1
#
_cell.length_a   1.000
_cell.length_b   1.000
_cell.length_c   1.000
_cell.angle_alpha   90.00
_cell.angle_beta   90.00
_cell.angle_gamma   90.00
#
_symmetry.space_group_name_H-M   'P 1'
#
loop_
_entity.id
_entity.type
_entity.pdbx_description
1 polymer ?
#
loop_
_entity_poly.entity_id
_entity_poly.type
_entity_poly.pdbx_seq_one_letter_code
_entity_poly.pdbx_strand_id
1 'polypeptide(L)'
;MVLLAAGVLVFVLPAPARKPGGPVRRKPLRPEAVRVVVASCAGLFLLSAYVLLTMASYQPGFIQVGYPVAVAVALASGFVVGLLRAATKCPAFGLRVDRKKLATPDGFNLPTEGGGWVNVPNPYRGVLVLGGAGAGKTYFIGEPVVEQLAAKNFTELIYDFKLPVLAEVAQKALELAGRRQSPPRPLPSGEPEPAVVLHVINFRDLQRSERVNPLRAEDLPVVAFAEEYSRVINNLNPQSIRKMEFFDISAVAYLTGIIWFYKKHFPRYCTIPHVVATAIHKDFKHVLSMLETDPECAGMVRSIVRAVEQRAEKQVAAVVGTLQVILNRINSPEIVWVLTPDEAKGEGVLA
;
A
#
# COMPACT_ATOMS: atom_id res chain seq x y z
N MET A 1 -43.82 33.37 -7.10
CA MET A 1 -42.40 33.75 -7.10
C MET A 1 -41.72 33.57 -5.74
N VAL A 2 -42.22 34.15 -4.65
CA VAL A 2 -41.59 34.04 -3.31
C VAL A 2 -41.48 32.60 -2.80
N LEU A 3 -42.54 31.80 -2.93
CA LEU A 3 -42.53 30.40 -2.50
C LEU A 3 -41.53 29.54 -3.29
N LEU A 4 -41.36 29.82 -4.59
CA LEU A 4 -40.34 29.18 -5.41
C LEU A 4 -38.94 29.57 -4.96
N ALA A 5 -38.68 30.86 -4.68
CA ALA A 5 -37.40 31.33 -4.17
C ALA A 5 -37.03 30.70 -2.83
N ALA A 6 -37.99 30.60 -1.90
CA ALA A 6 -37.80 29.91 -0.62
C ALA A 6 -37.50 28.41 -0.79
N GLY A 7 -38.17 27.74 -1.73
CA GLY A 7 -37.88 26.35 -2.09
C GLY A 7 -36.47 26.18 -2.66
N VAL A 8 -36.03 27.09 -3.54
CA VAL A 8 -34.68 27.09 -4.13
C VAL A 8 -33.58 27.25 -3.07
N LEU A 9 -33.78 28.10 -2.05
CA LEU A 9 -32.82 28.30 -0.94
C LEU A 9 -32.49 27.01 -0.18
N VAL A 10 -33.40 26.04 -0.13
CA VAL A 10 -33.18 24.73 0.50
C VAL A 10 -32.11 23.90 -0.24
N PHE A 11 -31.95 24.10 -1.55
CA PHE A 11 -31.09 23.26 -2.40
C PHE A 11 -29.80 23.95 -2.86
N VAL A 12 -29.83 25.28 -3.03
CA VAL A 12 -28.73 26.04 -3.65
C VAL A 12 -27.55 26.30 -2.72
N LEU A 13 -27.74 26.26 -1.39
CA LEU A 13 -26.67 26.58 -0.46
C LEU A 13 -25.50 25.55 -0.53
N PRO A 14 -24.26 26.00 -0.84
CA PRO A 14 -23.10 25.13 -0.94
C PRO A 14 -22.66 24.64 0.44
N ALA A 15 -21.97 23.50 0.47
CA ALA A 15 -21.33 23.05 1.71
C ALA A 15 -20.25 24.07 2.14
N PRO A 16 -20.11 24.37 3.44
CA PRO A 16 -19.09 25.29 3.90
C PRO A 16 -17.69 24.76 3.56
N ALA A 17 -16.86 25.62 2.95
CA ALA A 17 -15.50 25.26 2.54
C ALA A 17 -14.67 24.78 3.74
N ARG A 18 -14.05 23.60 3.64
CA ARG A 18 -13.17 23.07 4.67
C ARG A 18 -11.75 23.60 4.45
N LYS A 19 -11.17 24.29 5.43
CA LYS A 19 -9.73 24.58 5.43
C LYS A 19 -8.97 23.26 5.67
N PRO A 20 -8.04 22.87 4.78
CA PRO A 20 -7.15 21.74 5.04
C PRO A 20 -6.43 21.93 6.38
N GLY A 21 -6.38 20.91 7.23
CA GLY A 21 -5.72 20.96 8.54
C GLY A 21 -6.47 21.69 9.67
N GLY A 22 -7.66 22.23 9.42
CA GLY A 22 -8.48 22.84 10.47
C GLY A 22 -9.04 21.80 11.47
N PRO A 23 -9.25 22.16 12.75
CA PRO A 23 -9.80 21.25 13.74
C PRO A 23 -11.15 20.70 13.29
N VAL A 24 -11.39 19.40 13.53
CA VAL A 24 -12.69 18.71 13.30
C VAL A 24 -13.71 19.17 14.35
N ARG A 25 -13.84 20.48 14.58
CA ARG A 25 -14.77 21.04 15.56
C ARG A 25 -16.11 21.34 14.89
N ARG A 26 -16.80 20.30 14.48
CA ARG A 26 -18.27 20.32 14.52
C ARG A 26 -18.70 19.06 15.23
N LYS A 27 -19.15 19.20 16.48
CA LYS A 27 -19.92 18.13 17.14
C LYS A 27 -21.02 17.74 16.14
N PRO A 28 -21.20 16.45 15.82
CA PRO A 28 -22.28 16.03 14.93
C PRO A 28 -23.59 16.57 15.51
N LEU A 29 -24.36 17.29 14.70
CA LEU A 29 -25.66 17.80 15.12
C LEU A 29 -26.53 16.60 15.50
N ARG A 30 -27.18 16.65 16.67
CA ARG A 30 -28.04 15.56 17.13
C ARG A 30 -29.16 15.36 16.09
N PRO A 31 -29.36 14.15 15.55
CA PRO A 31 -30.32 13.92 14.46
C PRO A 31 -31.77 14.20 14.87
N GLU A 32 -32.09 14.09 16.15
CA GLU A 32 -33.40 14.48 16.71
C GLU A 32 -33.60 15.99 16.69
N ALA A 33 -32.62 16.77 17.15
CA ALA A 33 -32.68 18.22 17.14
C ALA A 33 -32.81 18.79 15.71
N VAL A 34 -32.10 18.20 14.75
CA VAL A 34 -32.21 18.59 13.32
C VAL A 34 -33.61 18.31 12.79
N ARG A 35 -34.20 17.14 13.11
CA ARG A 35 -35.57 16.80 12.69
C ARG A 35 -36.61 17.76 13.26
N VAL A 36 -36.49 18.14 14.53
CA VAL A 36 -37.39 19.11 15.17
C VAL A 36 -37.31 20.46 14.47
N VAL A 37 -36.11 20.98 14.22
CA VAL A 37 -35.95 22.30 13.57
C VAL A 37 -36.46 22.27 12.12
N VAL A 38 -36.18 21.20 11.37
CA VAL A 38 -36.70 21.05 10.00
C VAL A 38 -38.24 20.98 9.99
N ALA A 39 -38.84 20.24 10.92
CA ALA A 39 -40.29 20.15 11.05
C ALA A 39 -40.93 21.50 11.42
N SER A 40 -40.34 22.24 12.35
CA SER A 40 -40.80 23.58 12.73
C SER A 40 -40.70 24.58 11.57
N CYS A 41 -39.58 24.58 10.82
CA CYS A 41 -39.43 25.42 9.64
C CYS A 41 -40.39 25.03 8.51
N ALA A 42 -40.67 23.73 8.33
CA ALA A 42 -41.67 23.27 7.36
C ALA A 42 -43.09 23.75 7.74
N GLY A 43 -43.46 23.68 9.03
CA GLY A 43 -44.72 24.21 9.53
C GLY A 43 -44.87 25.72 9.32
N LEU A 44 -43.83 26.49 9.66
CA LEU A 44 -43.80 27.95 9.42
C LEU A 44 -43.87 28.31 7.93
N PHE A 45 -43.21 27.53 7.08
CA PHE A 45 -43.29 27.69 5.63
C PHE A 45 -44.70 27.44 5.10
N LEU A 46 -45.37 26.36 5.53
CA LEU A 46 -46.74 26.06 5.12
C LEU A 46 -47.74 27.12 5.59
N LEU A 47 -47.60 27.60 6.83
CA LEU A 47 -48.43 28.68 7.37
C LEU A 47 -48.24 29.98 6.57
N SER A 48 -46.98 30.34 6.29
CA SER A 48 -46.67 31.51 5.45
C SER A 48 -47.19 31.35 4.02
N ALA A 49 -47.06 30.16 3.43
CA ALA A 49 -47.58 29.88 2.10
C ALA A 49 -49.10 30.02 2.02
N TYR A 50 -49.81 29.54 3.03
CA TYR A 50 -51.26 29.71 3.15
C TYR A 50 -51.64 31.19 3.17
N VAL A 51 -51.01 31.99 4.05
CA VAL A 51 -51.25 33.44 4.15
C VAL A 51 -50.97 34.16 2.81
N LEU A 52 -49.88 33.82 2.14
CA LEU A 52 -49.51 34.42 0.84
C LEU A 52 -50.47 34.03 -0.29
N LEU A 53 -51.02 32.82 -0.28
CA LEU A 53 -51.94 32.34 -1.31
C LEU A 53 -53.37 32.87 -1.10
N THR A 54 -53.80 33.04 0.15
CA THR A 54 -55.10 33.64 0.48
C THR A 54 -55.02 35.16 0.63
N MET A 55 -53.94 35.80 0.16
CA MET A 55 -53.68 37.20 0.49
C MET A 55 -54.72 38.18 -0.08
N ALA A 56 -55.33 37.81 -1.21
CA ALA A 56 -56.36 38.59 -1.89
C ALA A 56 -57.68 38.70 -1.11
N SER A 57 -57.92 37.85 -0.09
CA SER A 57 -59.14 37.87 0.71
C SER A 57 -59.05 38.69 2.00
N TYR A 58 -57.91 39.33 2.29
CA TYR A 58 -57.73 40.13 3.51
C TYR A 58 -57.95 41.63 3.29
N GLN A 59 -58.21 42.35 4.37
CA GLN A 59 -58.39 43.80 4.34
C GLN A 59 -57.06 44.54 4.02
N PRO A 60 -57.11 45.71 3.35
CA PRO A 60 -55.92 46.45 2.92
C PRO A 60 -54.91 46.76 4.03
N GLY A 61 -55.37 47.04 5.26
CA GLY A 61 -54.50 47.29 6.40
C GLY A 61 -53.70 46.05 6.84
N PHE A 62 -54.28 44.86 6.70
CA PHE A 62 -53.58 43.61 6.97
C PHE A 62 -52.57 43.28 5.87
N ILE A 63 -52.85 43.65 4.61
CA ILE A 63 -51.94 43.38 3.49
C ILE A 63 -50.61 44.10 3.66
N GLN A 64 -50.63 45.36 4.13
CA GLN A 64 -49.42 46.17 4.30
C GLN A 64 -48.41 45.57 5.30
N VAL A 65 -48.90 44.87 6.33
CA VAL A 65 -48.06 44.30 7.38
C VAL A 65 -47.88 42.79 7.21
N GLY A 66 -48.96 42.07 6.89
CA GLY A 66 -48.97 40.62 6.76
C GLY A 66 -48.16 40.11 5.56
N TYR A 67 -48.12 40.87 4.46
CA TYR A 67 -47.40 40.45 3.26
C TYR A 67 -45.88 40.41 3.49
N PRO A 68 -45.21 41.49 3.94
CA PRO A 68 -43.77 41.44 4.19
C PRO A 68 -43.39 40.43 5.27
N VAL A 69 -44.23 40.26 6.31
CA VAL A 69 -43.99 39.26 7.37
C VAL A 69 -44.06 37.84 6.81
N ALA A 70 -45.09 37.50 6.04
CA ALA A 70 -45.22 36.18 5.45
C ALA A 70 -44.06 35.88 4.47
N VAL A 71 -43.68 36.84 3.61
CA VAL A 71 -42.51 36.72 2.74
C VAL A 71 -41.23 36.46 3.53
N ALA A 72 -40.98 37.21 4.61
CA ALA A 72 -39.80 37.03 5.45
C ALA A 72 -39.76 35.65 6.10
N VAL A 73 -40.89 35.17 6.64
CA VAL A 73 -41.00 33.84 7.27
C VAL A 73 -40.76 32.72 6.25
N ALA A 74 -41.29 32.83 5.03
CA ALA A 74 -41.08 31.84 3.98
C ALA A 74 -39.60 31.73 3.59
N LEU A 75 -38.94 32.87 3.34
CA LEU A 75 -37.53 32.92 2.95
C LEU A 75 -36.61 32.48 4.10
N ALA A 76 -36.88 32.92 5.33
CA ALA A 76 -36.10 32.52 6.51
C ALA A 76 -36.21 31.01 6.76
N SER A 77 -37.39 30.42 6.62
CA SER A 77 -37.59 28.97 6.78
C SER A 77 -36.80 28.18 5.73
N GLY A 78 -36.87 28.59 4.46
CA GLY A 78 -36.08 27.97 3.39
C GLY A 78 -34.57 28.12 3.59
N PHE A 79 -34.11 29.29 4.05
CA PHE A 79 -32.71 29.58 4.34
C PHE A 79 -32.17 28.78 5.53
N VAL A 80 -32.90 28.68 6.63
CA VAL A 80 -32.50 27.91 7.83
C VAL A 80 -32.39 26.42 7.50
N VAL A 81 -33.37 25.86 6.78
CA VAL A 81 -33.32 24.45 6.35
C VAL A 81 -32.17 24.23 5.36
N GLY A 82 -31.95 25.15 4.42
CA GLY A 82 -30.83 25.09 3.50
C GLY A 82 -29.46 25.17 4.20
N LEU A 83 -29.32 26.01 5.23
CA LEU A 83 -28.10 26.09 6.06
C LEU A 83 -27.86 24.81 6.86
N LEU A 84 -28.91 24.25 7.48
CA LEU A 84 -28.81 22.98 8.20
C LEU A 84 -28.41 21.85 7.27
N ARG A 85 -29.03 21.78 6.09
CA ARG A 85 -28.67 20.80 5.06
C ARG A 85 -27.22 20.99 4.62
N ALA A 86 -26.80 22.20 4.29
CA ALA A 86 -25.42 22.50 3.91
C ALA A 86 -24.42 22.16 5.02
N ALA A 87 -24.77 22.36 6.29
CA ALA A 87 -23.94 22.02 7.45
C ALA A 87 -23.82 20.51 7.69
N THR A 88 -24.79 19.71 7.22
CA THR A 88 -24.77 18.24 7.28
C THR A 88 -24.23 17.57 6.01
N LYS A 89 -24.04 18.30 4.91
CA LYS A 89 -23.36 17.78 3.71
C LYS A 89 -21.92 17.43 4.09
N CYS A 90 -21.58 16.13 4.07
CA CYS A 90 -20.20 15.71 4.13
C CYS A 90 -19.51 16.09 2.81
N PRO A 91 -18.27 16.61 2.84
CA PRO A 91 -17.53 16.90 1.63
C PRO A 91 -17.39 15.64 0.77
N ALA A 92 -17.40 15.80 -0.56
CA ALA A 92 -17.26 14.69 -1.51
C ALA A 92 -15.92 13.95 -1.33
N PHE A 93 -14.93 14.64 -0.75
CA PHE A 93 -13.59 14.16 -0.49
C PHE A 93 -13.35 13.96 1.01
N GLY A 94 -12.98 12.73 1.39
CA GLY A 94 -12.65 12.36 2.77
C GLY A 94 -13.01 10.90 3.09
N LEU A 95 -12.38 10.35 4.13
CA LEU A 95 -12.71 9.04 4.68
C LEU A 95 -14.19 9.04 5.12
N ARG A 96 -14.98 8.15 4.51
CA ARG A 96 -16.37 7.91 4.91
C ARG A 96 -16.39 6.85 6.00
N VAL A 97 -17.11 7.14 7.07
CA VAL A 97 -17.41 6.15 8.12
C VAL A 97 -18.76 5.55 7.79
N ASP A 98 -18.76 4.28 7.42
CA ASP A 98 -19.97 3.54 7.14
C ASP A 98 -20.56 3.00 8.43
N ARG A 99 -21.89 2.98 8.52
CA ARG A 99 -22.59 2.41 9.68
C ARG A 99 -22.49 0.89 9.74
N LYS A 100 -22.32 0.24 8.58
CA LYS A 100 -22.27 -1.21 8.45
C LYS A 100 -20.89 -1.65 8.00
N LYS A 101 -20.45 -2.78 8.56
CA LYS A 101 -19.27 -3.50 8.08
C LYS A 101 -19.59 -4.08 6.70
N LEU A 102 -18.74 -3.80 5.72
CA LEU A 102 -18.85 -4.38 4.38
C LEU A 102 -17.94 -5.61 4.31
N ALA A 103 -18.51 -6.79 4.49
CA ALA A 103 -17.76 -8.03 4.35
C ALA A 103 -17.60 -8.37 2.87
N THR A 104 -16.41 -8.12 2.32
CA THR A 104 -16.00 -8.63 1.00
C THR A 104 -15.02 -9.79 1.17
N PRO A 105 -14.88 -10.68 0.17
CA PRO A 105 -13.92 -11.79 0.21
C PRO A 105 -12.49 -11.31 0.49
N ASP A 106 -12.08 -10.20 -0.10
CA ASP A 106 -10.68 -9.75 -0.07
C ASP A 106 -10.45 -8.50 0.80
N GLY A 107 -11.51 -7.75 1.13
CA GLY A 107 -11.39 -6.47 1.83
C GLY A 107 -11.25 -6.57 3.34
N PHE A 108 -10.78 -5.50 3.98
CA PHE A 108 -10.69 -5.42 5.44
C PHE A 108 -11.43 -4.19 5.96
N ASN A 109 -11.82 -4.25 7.22
CA ASN A 109 -12.66 -3.23 7.83
C ASN A 109 -12.03 -2.74 9.14
N LEU A 110 -11.93 -1.42 9.29
CA LEU A 110 -11.32 -0.79 10.45
C LEU A 110 -12.41 -0.17 11.33
N PRO A 111 -12.54 -0.58 12.60
CA PRO A 111 -13.54 -0.01 13.49
C PRO A 111 -13.16 1.43 13.88
N THR A 112 -14.16 2.29 14.05
CA THR A 112 -13.95 3.69 14.46
C THR A 112 -14.49 3.95 15.88
N GLU A 113 -13.83 4.82 16.65
CA GLU A 113 -14.21 5.17 18.03
C GLU A 113 -15.66 5.69 18.15
N GLY A 114 -16.12 6.49 17.18
CA GLY A 114 -17.50 7.01 17.15
C GLY A 114 -18.58 6.00 16.76
N GLY A 115 -18.23 4.73 16.62
CA GLY A 115 -19.08 3.68 16.06
C GLY A 115 -19.09 3.70 14.52
N GLY A 116 -19.16 2.51 13.92
CA GLY A 116 -19.06 2.33 12.47
C GLY A 116 -17.70 1.80 12.01
N TRP A 117 -17.51 1.82 10.68
CA TRP A 117 -16.39 1.15 10.00
C TRP A 117 -15.84 2.00 8.87
N VAL A 118 -14.52 1.99 8.71
CA VAL A 118 -13.86 2.33 7.45
C VAL A 118 -13.67 1.02 6.69
N ASN A 119 -14.45 0.83 5.63
CA ASN A 119 -14.38 -0.37 4.82
C ASN A 119 -13.40 -0.17 3.64
N VAL A 120 -12.47 -1.11 3.47
CA VAL A 120 -11.58 -1.18 2.31
C VAL A 120 -11.96 -2.43 1.52
N PRO A 121 -12.95 -2.34 0.61
CA PRO A 121 -13.52 -3.53 -0.04
C PRO A 121 -12.56 -4.20 -1.03
N ASN A 122 -11.62 -3.44 -1.58
CA ASN A 122 -10.64 -3.89 -2.57
C ASN A 122 -9.24 -3.37 -2.18
N PRO A 123 -8.43 -4.18 -1.48
CA PRO A 123 -7.09 -3.78 -1.05
C PRO A 123 -6.06 -3.81 -2.20
N TYR A 124 -6.36 -4.48 -3.33
CA TYR A 124 -5.46 -4.58 -4.49
C TYR A 124 -5.17 -3.22 -5.16
N ARG A 125 -5.93 -2.18 -4.83
CA ARG A 125 -5.68 -0.80 -5.30
C ARG A 125 -4.57 -0.08 -4.53
N GLY A 126 -3.97 -0.74 -3.55
CA GLY A 126 -2.98 -0.17 -2.65
C GLY A 126 -3.65 0.64 -1.53
N VAL A 127 -3.01 0.62 -0.36
CA VAL A 127 -3.48 1.33 0.84
C VAL A 127 -2.30 2.11 1.42
N LEU A 128 -2.40 3.44 1.40
CA LEU A 128 -1.38 4.34 1.95
C LEU A 128 -1.81 4.85 3.32
N VAL A 129 -1.04 4.49 4.35
CA VAL A 129 -1.28 4.93 5.73
C VAL A 129 -0.26 6.00 6.12
N LEU A 130 -0.73 7.25 6.28
CA LEU A 130 0.11 8.38 6.66
C LEU A 130 -0.12 8.75 8.13
N GLY A 131 0.97 8.92 8.87
CA GLY A 131 0.91 9.37 10.26
C GLY A 131 2.30 9.57 10.85
N GLY A 132 2.41 10.49 11.81
CA GLY A 132 3.66 10.76 12.53
C GLY A 132 4.17 9.57 13.34
N ALA A 133 5.38 9.70 13.89
CA ALA A 133 5.86 8.76 14.90
C ALA A 133 4.92 8.75 16.11
N GLY A 134 4.65 7.57 16.67
CA GLY A 134 3.72 7.43 17.80
C GLY A 134 2.22 7.57 17.48
N ALA A 135 1.83 7.83 16.23
CA ALA A 135 0.42 7.97 15.84
C ALA A 135 -0.40 6.65 15.88
N GLY A 136 0.19 5.55 16.36
CA GLY A 136 -0.49 4.26 16.48
C GLY A 136 -0.77 3.53 15.16
N LYS A 137 -0.04 3.84 14.08
CA LYS A 137 -0.23 3.20 12.76
C LYS A 137 -0.24 1.67 12.82
N THR A 138 0.73 1.09 13.55
CA THR A 138 0.84 -0.36 13.73
C THR A 138 -0.39 -0.91 14.44
N TYR A 139 -0.72 -0.39 15.62
CA TYR A 139 -1.81 -0.90 16.44
C TYR A 139 -3.21 -0.70 15.81
N PHE A 140 -3.50 0.49 15.28
CA PHE A 140 -4.84 0.81 14.78
C PHE A 140 -5.10 0.35 13.34
N ILE A 141 -4.05 0.16 12.53
CA ILE A 141 -4.18 -0.17 11.10
C ILE A 141 -3.45 -1.47 10.78
N GLY A 142 -2.17 -1.60 11.16
CA GLY A 142 -1.35 -2.77 10.87
C GLY A 142 -1.94 -4.06 11.45
N GLU A 143 -2.14 -4.13 12.77
CA GLU A 143 -2.63 -5.35 13.43
C GLU A 143 -4.01 -5.79 12.92
N PRO A 144 -5.02 -4.91 12.80
CA PRO A 144 -6.32 -5.32 12.28
C PRO A 144 -6.28 -5.75 10.82
N VAL A 145 -5.33 -5.26 10.02
CA VAL A 145 -5.16 -5.69 8.63
C VAL A 145 -4.58 -7.10 8.61
N VAL A 146 -3.46 -7.33 9.29
CA VAL A 146 -2.80 -8.66 9.35
C VAL A 146 -3.75 -9.72 9.92
N GLU A 147 -4.47 -9.41 11.02
CA GLU A 147 -5.45 -10.33 11.60
C GLU A 147 -6.61 -10.68 10.64
N GLN A 148 -7.07 -9.72 9.83
CA GLN A 148 -8.17 -9.96 8.90
C GLN A 148 -7.72 -10.71 7.65
N LEU A 149 -6.52 -10.43 7.15
CA LEU A 149 -5.95 -11.07 5.97
C LEU A 149 -5.50 -12.50 6.28
N ALA A 150 -4.83 -12.73 7.41
CA ALA A 150 -4.50 -14.08 7.88
C ALA A 150 -5.75 -14.94 8.06
N ALA A 151 -6.83 -14.39 8.63
CA ALA A 151 -8.11 -15.10 8.77
C ALA A 151 -8.80 -15.44 7.44
N LYS A 152 -8.35 -14.82 6.34
CA LYS A 152 -8.81 -15.07 4.97
C LYS A 152 -7.80 -15.88 4.17
N ASN A 153 -6.79 -16.44 4.84
CA ASN A 153 -5.73 -17.24 4.25
C ASN A 153 -4.94 -16.48 3.16
N PHE A 154 -4.70 -15.18 3.36
CA PHE A 154 -3.86 -14.40 2.46
C PHE A 154 -2.38 -14.55 2.81
N THR A 155 -1.54 -14.70 1.80
CA THR A 155 -0.08 -14.60 1.93
C THR A 155 0.32 -13.14 2.05
N GLU A 156 1.19 -12.83 3.01
CA GLU A 156 1.68 -11.48 3.29
C GLU A 156 3.22 -11.45 3.34
N LEU A 157 3.84 -10.42 2.76
CA LEU A 157 5.25 -10.09 2.98
C LEU A 157 5.33 -8.90 3.93
N ILE A 158 5.70 -9.17 5.18
CA ILE A 158 5.70 -8.17 6.26
C ILE A 158 7.14 -7.71 6.53
N TYR A 159 7.42 -6.43 6.26
CA TYR A 159 8.69 -5.81 6.63
C TYR A 159 8.62 -5.23 8.05
N ASP A 160 9.19 -5.94 9.03
CA ASP A 160 9.23 -5.51 10.43
C ASP A 160 10.53 -4.80 10.79
N PHE A 161 10.52 -3.47 10.68
CA PHE A 161 11.67 -2.64 11.08
C PHE A 161 11.95 -2.69 12.59
N LYS A 162 10.95 -3.04 13.42
CA LYS A 162 11.04 -3.06 14.88
C LYS A 162 10.77 -4.46 15.42
N LEU A 163 11.40 -5.46 14.81
CA LEU A 163 11.27 -6.86 15.22
C LEU A 163 11.39 -7.00 16.76
N PRO A 164 10.48 -7.72 17.44
CA PRO A 164 9.46 -8.64 16.90
C PRO A 164 8.02 -8.07 16.80
N VAL A 165 7.82 -6.76 16.73
CA VAL A 165 6.46 -6.16 16.86
C VAL A 165 5.44 -6.72 15.87
N LEU A 166 5.73 -6.69 14.57
CA LEU A 166 4.80 -7.22 13.55
C LEU A 166 4.90 -8.74 13.42
N ALA A 167 6.05 -9.34 13.75
CA ALA A 167 6.19 -10.80 13.77
C ALA A 167 5.26 -11.44 14.81
N GLU A 168 5.18 -10.89 16.03
CA GLU A 168 4.24 -11.35 17.07
C GLU A 168 2.78 -11.18 16.64
N VAL A 169 2.47 -10.08 15.95
CA VAL A 169 1.14 -9.82 15.39
C VAL A 169 0.79 -10.86 14.33
N ALA A 170 1.71 -11.19 13.43
CA ALA A 170 1.51 -12.20 12.40
C ALA A 170 1.32 -13.60 13.02
N GLN A 171 2.14 -13.97 14.01
CA GLN A 171 1.99 -15.23 14.73
C GLN A 171 0.62 -15.34 15.41
N LYS A 172 0.23 -14.31 16.17
CA LYS A 172 -1.09 -14.22 16.82
C LYS A 172 -2.22 -14.31 15.79
N ALA A 173 -2.10 -13.61 14.66
CA ALA A 173 -3.10 -13.60 13.60
C ALA A 173 -3.30 -15.01 13.01
N LEU A 174 -2.23 -15.76 12.77
CA LEU A 174 -2.29 -17.13 12.26
C LEU A 174 -2.88 -18.11 13.30
N GLU A 175 -2.52 -17.99 14.57
CA GLU A 175 -3.14 -18.80 15.63
C GLU A 175 -4.65 -18.54 15.74
N LEU A 176 -5.06 -17.26 15.64
CA LEU A 176 -6.47 -16.89 15.63
C LEU A 176 -7.20 -17.36 14.38
N ALA A 177 -6.53 -17.34 13.22
CA ALA A 177 -7.07 -17.87 11.97
C ALA A 177 -7.28 -19.38 12.05
N GLY A 178 -6.31 -20.15 12.56
CA GLY A 178 -6.43 -21.61 12.70
C GLY A 178 -7.55 -22.05 13.66
N ARG A 179 -7.90 -21.22 14.66
CA ARG A 179 -9.07 -21.47 15.54
C ARG A 179 -10.40 -21.19 14.86
N ARG A 180 -10.44 -20.34 13.84
CA ARG A 180 -11.64 -20.09 13.05
C ARG A 180 -11.80 -21.28 12.12
N GLN A 181 -12.71 -22.21 12.45
CA GLN A 181 -13.04 -23.40 11.66
C GLN A 181 -13.74 -23.05 10.32
N SER A 182 -13.30 -21.99 9.65
CA SER A 182 -13.77 -21.63 8.32
C SER A 182 -13.27 -22.68 7.34
N PRO A 183 -14.11 -23.21 6.45
CA PRO A 183 -13.65 -24.10 5.41
C PRO A 183 -12.61 -23.36 4.54
N PRO A 184 -11.49 -24.01 4.17
CA PRO A 184 -10.49 -23.42 3.29
C PRO A 184 -11.13 -23.02 1.96
N ARG A 185 -10.61 -21.96 1.35
CA ARG A 185 -11.06 -21.54 0.01
C ARG A 185 -10.71 -22.66 -0.99
N PRO A 186 -11.60 -23.06 -1.90
CA PRO A 186 -11.23 -23.99 -2.94
C PRO A 186 -10.35 -23.31 -3.99
N LEU A 187 -9.28 -24.00 -4.40
CA LEU A 187 -8.50 -23.68 -5.58
C LEU A 187 -9.34 -23.92 -6.85
N PRO A 188 -8.94 -23.40 -8.03
CA PRO A 188 -9.61 -23.70 -9.30
C PRO A 188 -9.70 -25.21 -9.61
N SER A 189 -8.80 -26.01 -9.05
CA SER A 189 -8.78 -27.48 -9.12
C SER A 189 -9.86 -28.15 -8.26
N GLY A 190 -10.53 -27.42 -7.35
CA GLY A 190 -11.48 -27.95 -6.37
C GLY A 190 -10.83 -28.42 -5.06
N GLU A 191 -9.49 -28.42 -4.98
CA GLU A 191 -8.76 -28.76 -3.77
C GLU A 191 -8.78 -27.60 -2.76
N PRO A 192 -8.73 -27.89 -1.44
CA PRO A 192 -8.64 -26.84 -0.44
C PRO A 192 -7.30 -26.10 -0.52
N GLU A 193 -7.34 -24.77 -0.47
CA GLU A 193 -6.14 -23.94 -0.39
C GLU A 193 -5.34 -24.29 0.87
N PRO A 194 -4.02 -24.48 0.77
CA PRO A 194 -3.18 -24.79 1.93
C PRO A 194 -3.18 -23.62 2.93
N ALA A 195 -3.07 -23.94 4.21
CA ALA A 195 -2.99 -22.93 5.25
C ALA A 195 -1.68 -22.14 5.13
N VAL A 196 -1.77 -20.81 5.24
CA VAL A 196 -0.58 -19.93 5.29
C VAL A 196 0.26 -20.25 6.54
N VAL A 197 1.58 -20.32 6.35
CA VAL A 197 2.56 -20.57 7.41
C VAL A 197 3.42 -19.32 7.61
N LEU A 198 3.82 -19.07 8.86
CA LEU A 198 4.74 -17.98 9.18
C LEU A 198 6.18 -18.41 8.90
N HIS A 199 6.86 -17.65 8.04
CA HIS A 199 8.30 -17.75 7.85
C HIS A 199 8.98 -16.44 8.24
N VAL A 200 10.10 -16.54 8.96
CA VAL A 200 10.84 -15.35 9.45
C VAL A 200 12.23 -15.33 8.86
N ILE A 201 12.56 -14.26 8.14
CA ILE A 201 13.91 -14.00 7.62
C ILE A 201 14.49 -12.81 8.38
N ASN A 202 15.62 -13.03 9.06
CA ASN A 202 16.25 -12.04 9.93
C ASN A 202 17.79 -12.06 9.78
N PHE A 203 18.32 -10.97 9.23
CA PHE A 203 19.76 -10.78 9.03
C PHE A 203 20.54 -10.33 10.27
N ARG A 204 19.89 -10.17 11.43
CA ARG A 204 20.51 -9.72 12.69
C ARG A 204 20.52 -10.80 13.77
N ASP A 205 19.40 -11.49 13.96
CA ASP A 205 19.28 -12.59 14.93
C ASP A 205 19.02 -13.90 14.18
N LEU A 206 20.09 -14.66 13.99
CA LEU A 206 20.09 -15.92 13.24
C LEU A 206 19.32 -17.03 13.97
N GLN A 207 19.16 -16.95 15.30
CA GLN A 207 18.39 -17.97 16.05
C GLN A 207 16.90 -17.90 15.73
N ARG A 208 16.44 -16.77 15.20
CA ARG A 208 15.05 -16.51 14.81
C ARG A 208 14.90 -16.30 13.31
N SER A 209 15.88 -16.75 12.52
CA SER A 209 15.85 -16.66 11.06
C SER A 209 15.82 -18.04 10.44
N GLU A 210 15.01 -18.17 9.40
CA GLU A 210 15.14 -19.20 8.40
C GLU A 210 16.18 -18.80 7.37
N ARG A 211 16.59 -19.79 6.58
CA ARG A 211 17.52 -19.62 5.47
C ARG A 211 16.74 -19.69 4.16
N VAL A 212 17.12 -18.86 3.21
CA VAL A 212 16.43 -18.74 1.91
C VAL A 212 17.45 -18.53 0.80
N ASN A 213 17.24 -19.18 -0.34
CA ASN A 213 17.95 -18.84 -1.56
C ASN A 213 16.99 -18.07 -2.48
N PRO A 214 17.19 -16.77 -2.72
CA PRO A 214 16.34 -16.02 -3.66
C PRO A 214 16.77 -16.20 -5.13
N LEU A 215 17.88 -16.88 -5.40
CA LEU A 215 18.43 -17.12 -6.75
C LEU A 215 18.38 -18.60 -7.16
N ARG A 216 17.35 -19.33 -6.75
CA ARG A 216 17.21 -20.76 -7.08
C ARG A 216 17.24 -20.94 -8.59
N ALA A 217 18.00 -21.93 -9.05
CA ALA A 217 18.20 -22.14 -10.48
C ALA A 217 16.88 -22.46 -11.23
N GLU A 218 15.94 -23.11 -10.54
CA GLU A 218 14.60 -23.43 -11.06
C GLU A 218 13.69 -22.19 -11.22
N ASP A 219 13.88 -21.16 -10.39
CA ASP A 219 13.14 -19.89 -10.46
C ASP A 219 13.71 -18.92 -11.52
N LEU A 220 14.71 -19.36 -12.30
CA LEU A 220 15.37 -18.61 -13.37
C LEU A 220 15.09 -19.24 -14.75
N PRO A 221 13.83 -19.23 -15.24
CA PRO A 221 13.48 -19.90 -16.50
C PRO A 221 14.09 -19.21 -17.72
N VAL A 222 14.26 -17.89 -17.68
CA VAL A 222 14.84 -17.07 -18.75
C VAL A 222 15.81 -16.04 -18.19
N VAL A 223 16.76 -15.59 -19.02
CA VAL A 223 17.81 -14.62 -18.67
C VAL A 223 17.25 -13.34 -18.06
N ALA A 224 16.05 -12.90 -18.48
CA ALA A 224 15.41 -11.70 -17.97
C ALA A 224 15.24 -11.72 -16.44
N PHE A 225 15.00 -12.88 -15.81
CA PHE A 225 14.94 -12.98 -14.35
C PHE A 225 16.30 -12.68 -13.71
N ALA A 226 17.39 -13.28 -14.24
CA ALA A 226 18.74 -13.00 -13.77
C ALA A 226 19.08 -11.51 -13.92
N GLU A 227 18.63 -10.86 -14.99
CA GLU A 227 18.80 -9.41 -15.18
C GLU A 227 18.05 -8.57 -14.13
N GLU A 228 16.80 -8.92 -13.83
CA GLU A 228 16.02 -8.24 -12.78
C GLU A 228 16.69 -8.39 -11.40
N TYR A 229 17.15 -9.58 -11.05
CA TYR A 229 17.90 -9.80 -9.81
C TYR A 229 19.20 -8.99 -9.76
N SER A 230 19.96 -8.94 -10.87
CA SER A 230 21.17 -8.11 -10.98
C SER A 230 20.88 -6.63 -10.74
N ARG A 231 19.76 -6.11 -11.25
CA ARG A 231 19.33 -4.72 -11.03
C ARG A 231 19.01 -4.47 -9.55
N VAL A 232 18.29 -5.38 -8.90
CA VAL A 232 17.98 -5.27 -7.46
C VAL A 232 19.26 -5.26 -6.63
N ILE A 233 20.22 -6.15 -6.92
CA ILE A 233 21.51 -6.20 -6.22
C ILE A 233 22.32 -4.92 -6.48
N ASN A 234 22.36 -4.42 -7.72
CA ASN A 234 23.09 -3.19 -8.05
C ASN A 234 22.47 -1.94 -7.39
N ASN A 235 21.16 -1.95 -7.14
CA ASN A 235 20.42 -0.84 -6.51
C ASN A 235 20.57 -0.76 -4.98
N LEU A 236 21.44 -1.58 -4.36
CA LEU A 236 21.77 -1.48 -2.94
C LEU A 236 22.56 -0.18 -2.58
N ASN A 237 22.90 0.65 -3.57
CA ASN A 237 23.42 1.99 -3.36
C ASN A 237 22.32 3.06 -3.54
N PRO A 238 21.93 3.82 -2.50
CA PRO A 238 20.93 4.89 -2.63
C PRO A 238 21.33 6.02 -3.58
N GLN A 239 22.62 6.15 -3.91
CA GLN A 239 23.14 7.22 -4.78
C GLN A 239 22.94 6.95 -6.29
N SER A 240 22.71 5.71 -6.73
CA SER A 240 22.53 5.35 -8.15
C SER A 240 21.13 5.65 -8.71
N ILE A 241 20.20 6.14 -7.89
CA ILE A 241 18.79 6.36 -8.28
C ILE A 241 18.60 7.57 -9.22
N ARG A 242 19.63 8.41 -9.44
CA ARG A 242 19.45 9.70 -10.14
C ARG A 242 19.98 9.78 -11.59
N LYS A 243 20.84 8.86 -12.04
CA LYS A 243 21.27 8.75 -13.45
C LYS A 243 21.76 7.32 -13.69
N MET A 244 21.11 6.56 -14.59
CA MET A 244 21.69 5.33 -15.11
C MET A 244 22.89 5.69 -15.98
N GLU A 245 24.09 5.58 -15.41
CA GLU A 245 25.31 5.75 -16.19
C GLU A 245 25.68 4.42 -16.86
N PHE A 246 26.54 4.48 -17.88
CA PHE A 246 27.15 3.30 -18.52
C PHE A 246 27.71 2.26 -17.51
N PHE A 247 28.09 2.72 -16.32
CA PHE A 247 28.52 1.91 -15.18
C PHE A 247 27.44 0.94 -14.68
N ASP A 248 26.18 1.37 -14.60
CA ASP A 248 25.08 0.53 -14.10
C ASP A 248 24.75 -0.58 -15.10
N ILE A 249 24.76 -0.28 -16.40
CA ILE A 249 24.51 -1.26 -17.46
C ILE A 249 25.61 -2.34 -17.45
N SER A 250 26.87 -1.92 -17.34
CA SER A 250 28.01 -2.85 -17.30
C SER A 250 28.00 -3.71 -16.04
N ALA A 251 27.66 -3.15 -14.87
CA ALA A 251 27.54 -3.89 -13.62
C ALA A 251 26.40 -4.92 -13.68
N VAL A 252 25.23 -4.52 -14.20
CA VAL A 252 24.10 -5.43 -14.40
C VAL A 252 24.48 -6.56 -15.36
N ALA A 253 25.09 -6.26 -16.51
CA ALA A 253 25.51 -7.29 -17.47
C ALA A 253 26.51 -8.28 -16.87
N TYR A 254 27.48 -7.78 -16.08
CA TYR A 254 28.46 -8.61 -15.39
C TYR A 254 27.80 -9.54 -14.36
N LEU A 255 26.93 -9.03 -13.50
CA LEU A 255 26.18 -9.84 -12.54
C LEU A 255 25.26 -10.86 -13.23
N THR A 256 24.56 -10.45 -14.29
CA THR A 256 23.65 -11.33 -15.04
C THR A 256 24.41 -12.49 -15.66
N GLY A 257 25.60 -12.23 -16.22
CA GLY A 257 26.48 -13.27 -16.74
C GLY A 257 26.87 -14.28 -15.65
N ILE A 258 27.27 -13.79 -14.47
CA ILE A 258 27.65 -14.66 -13.34
C ILE A 258 26.46 -15.49 -12.86
N ILE A 259 25.29 -14.89 -12.63
CA ILE A 259 24.08 -15.59 -12.19
C ILE A 259 23.69 -16.67 -13.20
N TRP A 260 23.66 -16.34 -14.49
CA TRP A 260 23.28 -17.28 -15.55
C TRP A 260 24.28 -18.44 -15.69
N PHE A 261 25.57 -18.15 -15.51
CA PHE A 261 26.63 -19.16 -15.52
C PHE A 261 26.44 -20.17 -14.37
N TYR A 262 26.19 -19.68 -13.15
CA TYR A 262 25.88 -20.55 -12.01
C TYR A 262 24.62 -21.37 -12.25
N LYS A 263 23.54 -20.75 -12.73
CA LYS A 263 22.30 -21.47 -13.06
C LYS A 263 22.56 -22.64 -14.03
N LYS A 264 23.39 -22.44 -15.05
CA LYS A 264 23.62 -23.45 -16.10
C LYS A 264 24.56 -24.57 -15.68
N HIS A 265 25.69 -24.20 -15.07
CA HIS A 265 26.81 -25.11 -14.86
C HIS A 265 26.93 -25.58 -13.42
N PHE A 266 26.39 -24.81 -12.47
CA PHE A 266 26.55 -25.01 -11.03
C PHE A 266 25.24 -24.70 -10.27
N PRO A 267 24.09 -25.29 -10.63
CA PRO A 267 22.78 -24.90 -10.12
C PRO A 267 22.68 -24.95 -8.59
N ARG A 268 23.36 -25.92 -7.94
CA ARG A 268 23.46 -26.03 -6.47
C ARG A 268 24.15 -24.82 -5.82
N TYR A 269 25.04 -24.15 -6.54
CA TYR A 269 25.78 -22.98 -6.08
C TYR A 269 25.19 -21.67 -6.63
N CYS A 270 24.04 -21.72 -7.29
CA CYS A 270 23.32 -20.53 -7.74
C CYS A 270 22.68 -19.82 -6.53
N THR A 271 23.49 -19.03 -5.81
CA THR A 271 23.09 -18.27 -4.62
C THR A 271 23.73 -16.90 -4.61
N ILE A 272 23.12 -15.94 -3.89
CA ILE A 272 23.68 -14.58 -3.77
C ILE A 272 25.13 -14.62 -3.24
N PRO A 273 25.47 -15.37 -2.18
CA PRO A 273 26.85 -15.43 -1.69
C PRO A 273 27.88 -15.89 -2.73
N HIS A 274 27.60 -16.92 -3.54
CA HIS A 274 28.54 -17.40 -4.56
C HIS A 274 28.69 -16.38 -5.70
N VAL A 275 27.58 -15.79 -6.14
CA VAL A 275 27.57 -14.72 -7.15
C VAL A 275 28.40 -13.52 -6.66
N VAL A 276 28.20 -13.09 -5.41
CA VAL A 276 28.95 -12.00 -4.77
C VAL A 276 30.44 -12.34 -4.71
N ALA A 277 30.80 -13.51 -4.18
CA ALA A 277 32.19 -13.96 -4.05
C ALA A 277 32.91 -13.99 -5.41
N THR A 278 32.20 -14.38 -6.47
CA THR A 278 32.72 -14.40 -7.84
C THR A 278 32.86 -12.98 -8.39
N ALA A 279 31.85 -12.13 -8.21
CA ALA A 279 31.84 -10.76 -8.71
C ALA A 279 32.95 -9.90 -8.08
N ILE A 280 33.27 -10.13 -6.79
CA ILE A 280 34.33 -9.41 -6.07
C ILE A 280 35.72 -10.04 -6.21
N HIS A 281 35.88 -11.07 -7.04
CA HIS A 281 37.17 -11.73 -7.25
C HIS A 281 38.26 -10.72 -7.62
N LYS A 282 39.46 -10.89 -7.06
CA LYS A 282 40.59 -9.94 -7.21
C LYS A 282 40.99 -9.68 -8.67
N ASP A 283 40.77 -10.67 -9.53
CA ASP A 283 41.02 -10.61 -10.96
C ASP A 283 39.70 -10.78 -11.72
N PHE A 284 39.11 -9.66 -12.12
CA PHE A 284 37.86 -9.66 -12.89
C PHE A 284 38.05 -10.22 -14.31
N LYS A 285 39.27 -10.19 -14.87
CA LYS A 285 39.54 -10.77 -16.20
C LYS A 285 39.43 -12.28 -16.15
N HIS A 286 39.84 -12.89 -15.04
CA HIS A 286 39.63 -14.31 -14.81
C HIS A 286 38.14 -14.67 -14.80
N VAL A 287 37.30 -13.84 -14.17
CA VAL A 287 35.84 -14.04 -14.16
C VAL A 287 35.27 -13.88 -15.57
N LEU A 288 35.67 -12.85 -16.33
CA LEU A 288 35.25 -12.68 -17.72
C LEU A 288 35.65 -13.88 -18.58
N SER A 289 36.87 -14.38 -18.44
CA SER A 289 37.35 -15.56 -19.16
C SER A 289 36.52 -16.82 -18.83
N MET A 290 36.10 -16.97 -17.57
CA MET A 290 35.19 -18.04 -17.15
C MET A 290 33.82 -17.88 -17.83
N LEU A 291 33.26 -16.68 -17.87
CA LEU A 291 31.97 -16.41 -18.53
C LEU A 291 32.03 -16.64 -20.05
N GLU A 292 33.19 -16.40 -20.68
CA GLU A 292 33.39 -16.63 -22.12
C GLU A 292 33.36 -18.12 -22.52
N THR A 293 33.47 -19.04 -21.56
CA THR A 293 33.36 -20.48 -21.83
C THR A 293 31.94 -20.93 -22.21
N ASP A 294 30.91 -20.13 -21.88
CA ASP A 294 29.52 -20.34 -22.30
C ASP A 294 29.10 -19.27 -23.32
N PRO A 295 28.65 -19.63 -24.54
CA PRO A 295 28.32 -18.65 -25.57
C PRO A 295 27.23 -17.63 -25.21
N GLU A 296 26.25 -18.01 -24.38
CA GLU A 296 25.21 -17.08 -23.94
C GLU A 296 25.77 -16.09 -22.92
N CYS A 297 26.52 -16.58 -21.92
CA CYS A 297 27.18 -15.73 -20.93
C CYS A 297 28.19 -14.78 -21.59
N ALA A 298 28.99 -15.29 -22.54
CA ALA A 298 29.89 -14.50 -23.38
C ALA A 298 29.16 -13.39 -24.13
N GLY A 299 27.95 -13.66 -24.63
CA GLY A 299 27.08 -12.68 -25.25
C GLY A 299 26.71 -11.52 -24.31
N MET A 300 26.40 -11.82 -23.05
CA MET A 300 25.99 -10.83 -22.04
C MET A 300 27.14 -9.88 -21.67
N VAL A 301 28.36 -10.40 -21.50
CA VAL A 301 29.52 -9.60 -21.07
C VAL A 301 30.39 -9.09 -22.23
N ARG A 302 29.98 -9.31 -23.48
CA ARG A 302 30.76 -8.97 -24.68
C ARG A 302 31.21 -7.51 -24.74
N SER A 303 30.37 -6.57 -24.30
CA SER A 303 30.72 -5.15 -24.26
C SER A 303 31.87 -4.87 -23.28
N ILE A 304 31.89 -5.57 -22.16
CA ILE A 304 32.92 -5.47 -21.12
C ILE A 304 34.22 -6.11 -21.62
N VAL A 305 34.14 -7.31 -22.21
CA VAL A 305 35.29 -7.99 -22.81
C VAL A 305 35.95 -7.12 -23.87
N ARG A 306 35.16 -6.58 -24.82
CA ARG A 306 35.69 -5.68 -25.86
C ARG A 306 36.36 -4.44 -25.28
N ALA A 307 35.83 -3.86 -24.21
CA ALA A 307 36.46 -2.72 -23.53
C ALA A 307 37.83 -3.10 -22.94
N VAL A 308 37.97 -4.31 -22.37
CA VAL A 308 39.26 -4.83 -21.89
C VAL A 308 40.23 -5.01 -23.06
N GLU A 309 39.81 -5.66 -24.15
CA GLU A 309 40.63 -5.87 -25.36
C GLU A 309 41.12 -4.56 -25.99
N GLN A 310 40.28 -3.52 -25.97
CA GLN A 310 40.60 -2.18 -26.48
C GLN A 310 41.43 -1.32 -25.52
N ARG A 311 42.04 -1.92 -24.48
CA ARG A 311 42.86 -1.25 -23.46
C ARG A 311 42.10 -0.23 -22.60
N ALA A 312 40.76 -0.32 -22.52
CA ALA A 312 39.94 0.46 -21.59
C ALA A 312 39.81 -0.21 -20.20
N GLU A 313 40.79 -1.04 -19.81
CA GLU A 313 40.77 -1.83 -18.57
C GLU A 313 40.55 -0.99 -17.31
N LYS A 314 41.09 0.23 -17.28
CA LYS A 314 40.92 1.16 -16.14
C LYS A 314 39.46 1.56 -15.93
N GLN A 315 38.67 1.67 -17.00
CA GLN A 315 37.25 2.01 -16.92
C GLN A 315 36.44 0.82 -16.40
N VAL A 316 36.73 -0.38 -16.91
CA VAL A 316 36.08 -1.63 -16.43
C VAL A 316 36.42 -1.88 -14.96
N ALA A 317 37.68 -1.69 -14.56
CA ALA A 317 38.10 -1.79 -13.16
C ALA A 317 37.36 -0.79 -12.26
N ALA A 318 37.05 0.43 -12.75
CA ALA A 318 36.26 1.40 -12.01
C ALA A 318 34.79 0.95 -11.82
N VAL A 319 34.18 0.32 -12.85
CA VAL A 319 32.85 -0.31 -12.75
C VAL A 319 32.88 -1.40 -11.68
N VAL A 320 33.82 -2.35 -11.79
CA VAL A 320 33.93 -3.49 -10.87
C VAL A 320 34.23 -3.02 -9.46
N GLY A 321 35.11 -2.03 -9.29
CA GLY A 321 35.42 -1.46 -7.97
C GLY A 321 34.21 -0.79 -7.31
N THR A 322 33.39 -0.07 -8.09
CA THR A 322 32.14 0.50 -7.58
C THR A 322 31.17 -0.61 -7.16
N LEU A 323 31.01 -1.62 -8.02
CA LEU A 323 30.17 -2.78 -7.71
C LEU A 323 30.65 -3.52 -6.46
N GLN A 324 31.96 -3.72 -6.27
CA GLN A 324 32.53 -4.33 -5.07
C GLN A 324 32.14 -3.60 -3.79
N VAL A 325 32.14 -2.26 -3.80
CA VAL A 325 31.68 -1.47 -2.63
C VAL A 325 30.21 -1.72 -2.32
N ILE A 326 29.37 -1.91 -3.34
CA ILE A 326 27.95 -2.22 -3.19
C ILE A 326 27.77 -3.64 -2.63
N LEU A 327 28.42 -4.63 -3.25
CA LEU A 327 28.30 -6.04 -2.88
C LEU A 327 28.86 -6.33 -1.48
N ASN A 328 29.90 -5.61 -1.04
CA ASN A 328 30.45 -5.78 0.31
C ASN A 328 29.43 -5.47 1.42
N ARG A 329 28.36 -4.71 1.13
CA ARG A 329 27.27 -4.46 2.10
C ARG A 329 26.44 -5.71 2.43
N ILE A 330 26.46 -6.70 1.54
CA ILE A 330 25.71 -7.96 1.68
C ILE A 330 26.64 -9.18 1.83
N ASN A 331 27.94 -8.95 2.08
CA ASN A 331 28.95 -9.99 2.22
C ASN A 331 29.38 -10.22 3.69
N SER A 332 28.45 -10.08 4.64
CA SER A 332 28.72 -10.41 6.04
C SER A 332 28.42 -11.89 6.32
N PRO A 333 29.08 -12.53 7.31
CA PRO A 333 28.82 -13.93 7.66
C PRO A 333 27.34 -14.23 7.95
N GLU A 334 26.64 -13.29 8.61
CA GLU A 334 25.22 -13.40 8.95
C GLU A 334 24.35 -13.40 7.69
N ILE A 335 24.59 -12.46 6.78
CA ILE A 335 23.83 -12.37 5.52
C ILE A 335 24.09 -13.59 4.65
N VAL A 336 25.36 -14.02 4.56
CA VAL A 336 25.74 -15.22 3.81
C VAL A 336 25.05 -16.47 4.35
N TRP A 337 24.97 -16.62 5.67
CA TRP A 337 24.28 -17.74 6.30
C TRP A 337 22.77 -17.74 5.97
N VAL A 338 22.11 -16.57 6.04
CA VAL A 338 20.68 -16.44 5.72
C VAL A 338 20.40 -16.69 4.23
N LEU A 339 21.27 -16.19 3.33
CA LEU A 339 21.08 -16.25 1.87
C LEU A 339 21.63 -17.52 1.21
N THR A 340 21.99 -18.53 1.99
CA THR A 340 22.39 -19.84 1.48
C THR A 340 21.33 -20.88 1.84
N PRO A 341 21.03 -21.85 0.95
CA PRO A 341 19.97 -22.82 1.19
C PRO A 341 20.28 -23.72 2.39
N ASP A 342 19.23 -24.15 3.09
CA ASP A 342 19.33 -25.18 4.13
C ASP A 342 19.42 -26.58 3.49
N GLU A 343 20.64 -27.06 3.29
CA GLU A 343 20.90 -28.36 2.65
C GLU A 343 20.22 -29.54 3.37
N ALA A 344 19.92 -29.42 4.67
CA ALA A 344 19.30 -30.49 5.45
C ALA A 344 17.77 -30.54 5.32
N LYS A 345 17.12 -29.43 4.96
CA LYS A 345 15.65 -29.31 4.89
C LYS A 345 15.11 -29.25 3.45
N GLY A 346 15.97 -29.33 2.44
CA GLY A 346 15.63 -28.90 1.08
C GLY A 346 15.63 -27.37 0.98
N GLU A 347 15.64 -26.83 -0.24
CA GLU A 347 15.75 -25.38 -0.48
C GLU A 347 14.65 -24.61 0.29
N GLY A 348 15.01 -23.99 1.42
CA GLY A 348 14.05 -23.47 2.40
C GLY A 348 13.03 -22.44 1.88
N VAL A 349 11.93 -22.27 2.62
CA VAL A 349 10.79 -21.31 2.51
C VAL A 349 10.06 -21.21 1.15
N LEU A 350 10.73 -21.43 0.02
CA LEU A 350 10.20 -21.22 -1.32
C LEU A 350 9.95 -22.53 -2.10
N ALA A 351 10.19 -23.70 -1.49
CA ALA A 351 9.92 -25.02 -2.07
C ALA A 351 8.43 -25.39 -2.08
#